data_AF-A0A2X3KJA7-F1
#
_entry.id   AF-A0A2X3KJA7-F1
#
_cell.length_a   1.000
_cell.length_b   1.000
_cell.length_c   1.000
_cell.angle_alpha   90.00
_cell.angle_beta   90.00
_cell.angle_gamma   90.00
#
_symmetry.space_group_name_H-M   'P 1'
#
loop_
_entity.id
_entity.type
_entity.pdbx_description
1 polymer ?
#
loop_
_entity_poly.entity_id
_entity_poly.type
_entity_poly.pdbx_seq_one_letter_code
_entity_poly.pdbx_strand_id
1 'polypeptide(L)'
;MRYDFKGNFDLEGLERGIEEVGPNNVPYIVATITSNSAGGQPVSLANLKAMYSIAKKYDIPVVMDSARFAENAYFIKQREAEYKDWTIEQIHPRNLQICRYAGDVRQERCDRYRWAACCA
;
A
#
# COMPACT_ATOMS: atom_id res chain seq x y z
N MET A 1 16.37 -12.71 14.37
CA MET A 1 15.81 -11.66 13.49
C MET A 1 14.36 -11.47 13.88
N ARG A 2 14.03 -10.36 14.56
CA ARG A 2 12.64 -10.03 14.89
C ARG A 2 11.93 -9.64 13.60
N TYR A 3 11.04 -10.50 13.11
CA TYR A 3 10.16 -10.17 11.99
C TYR A 3 8.96 -9.39 12.55
N ASP A 4 9.20 -8.13 12.93
CA ASP A 4 8.17 -7.28 13.55
C ASP A 4 7.06 -6.90 12.55
N PHE A 5 7.34 -7.00 11.24
CA PHE A 5 6.43 -6.67 10.13
C PHE A 5 6.45 -7.76 9.05
N LYS A 6 5.74 -8.86 9.29
CA LYS A 6 5.61 -9.98 8.34
C LYS A 6 4.67 -9.68 7.16
N GLY A 7 3.91 -8.59 7.22
CA GLY A 7 3.06 -8.15 6.12
C GLY A 7 3.79 -7.29 5.08
N ASN A 8 5.10 -7.09 5.22
CA ASN A 8 5.87 -6.28 4.30
C ASN A 8 5.86 -6.86 2.88
N PHE A 9 5.71 -5.97 1.91
CA PHE A 9 5.88 -6.28 0.50
C PHE A 9 7.32 -6.69 0.22
N ASP A 10 7.48 -7.75 -0.57
CA ASP A 10 8.75 -8.04 -1.21
C ASP A 10 8.98 -7.00 -2.32
N LEU A 11 9.80 -5.98 -2.03
CA LEU A 11 10.07 -4.86 -2.93
C LEU A 11 10.82 -5.32 -4.19
N GLU A 12 11.74 -6.28 -4.05
CA GLU A 12 12.50 -6.83 -5.18
C GLU A 12 11.60 -7.72 -6.04
N GLY A 13 10.74 -8.53 -5.41
CA GLY A 13 9.70 -9.30 -6.10
C GLY A 13 8.72 -8.39 -6.85
N LEU A 14 8.30 -7.29 -6.23
CA LEU A 14 7.40 -6.31 -6.84
C LEU A 14 8.04 -5.65 -8.07
N GLU A 15 9.27 -5.15 -7.96
CA GLU A 15 9.94 -4.49 -9.09
C GLU A 15 10.18 -5.48 -10.25
N ARG A 16 10.65 -6.69 -9.95
CA ARG A 16 10.81 -7.75 -10.97
C ARG A 16 9.48 -8.09 -11.66
N GLY A 17 8.40 -8.24 -10.90
CA GLY A 17 7.08 -8.56 -11.46
C GLY A 17 6.55 -7.44 -12.36
N ILE A 18 6.79 -6.18 -12.01
CA ILE A 18 6.43 -5.03 -12.85
C ILE A 18 7.26 -5.02 -14.14
N GLU A 19 8.56 -5.34 -14.07
CA GLU A 19 9.42 -5.41 -15.25
C GLU A 19 9.07 -6.57 -16.17
N GLU A 20 8.72 -7.73 -15.62
CA GLU A 20 8.34 -8.93 -16.37
C GLU A 20 7.00 -8.76 -17.10
N VAL A 21 5.98 -8.25 -16.40
CA VAL A 21 4.65 -8.01 -16.98
C VAL A 21 4.64 -6.77 -17.89
N GLY A 22 5.52 -5.82 -17.61
CA GLY A 22 5.57 -4.50 -18.20
C GLY A 22 4.65 -3.52 -17.46
N PRO A 23 5.12 -2.30 -17.14
CA PRO A 23 4.39 -1.35 -16.30
C PRO A 23 3.05 -0.90 -16.90
N ASN A 24 2.93 -0.91 -18.24
CA ASN A 24 1.69 -0.58 -18.95
C ASN A 24 0.60 -1.64 -18.81
N ASN A 25 0.95 -2.86 -18.39
CA ASN A 25 0.03 -3.97 -18.21
C ASN A 25 -0.42 -4.13 -16.76
N VAL A 26 0.20 -3.40 -15.82
CA VAL A 26 -0.16 -3.40 -14.40
C VAL A 26 -1.24 -2.34 -14.15
N PRO A 27 -2.51 -2.71 -13.90
CA PRO A 27 -3.59 -1.74 -13.78
C PRO A 27 -3.48 -0.90 -12.49
N TYR A 28 -3.11 -1.53 -11.38
CA TYR A 28 -2.89 -0.91 -10.07
C TYR A 28 -2.18 -1.90 -9.12
N ILE A 29 -1.70 -1.40 -8.00
CA ILE A 29 -1.13 -2.18 -6.89
C ILE A 29 -2.06 -2.04 -5.69
N VAL A 30 -2.44 -3.16 -5.07
CA VAL A 30 -3.25 -3.14 -3.84
C VAL A 30 -2.34 -3.30 -2.63
N ALA A 31 -2.39 -2.32 -1.75
CA ALA A 31 -1.69 -2.32 -0.48
C ALA A 31 -2.65 -2.71 0.66
N THR A 32 -2.66 -3.97 1.07
CA THR A 32 -3.57 -4.45 2.14
C THR A 32 -2.94 -4.28 3.51
N ILE A 33 -3.58 -3.50 4.38
CA ILE A 33 -3.13 -3.21 5.76
C ILE A 33 -4.23 -3.48 6.79
N THR A 34 -4.05 -4.40 7.75
CA THR A 34 -3.02 -5.44 7.91
C THR A 34 -3.16 -6.54 6.84
N SER A 35 -2.05 -7.20 6.46
CA SER A 35 -2.10 -8.25 5.42
C SER A 35 -2.93 -9.43 5.91
N ASN A 36 -4.12 -9.60 5.33
CA ASN A 36 -5.04 -10.68 5.68
C ASN A 36 -4.44 -12.06 5.33
N SER A 37 -3.74 -12.16 4.20
CA SER A 37 -3.08 -13.37 3.71
C SER A 37 -1.96 -13.87 4.62
N ALA A 38 -1.32 -12.97 5.37
CA ALA A 38 -0.28 -13.31 6.34
C ALA A 38 -0.84 -13.60 7.75
N GLY A 39 -2.17 -13.65 7.92
CA GLY A 39 -2.81 -13.81 9.23
C GLY A 39 -2.93 -12.52 10.03
N GLY A 40 -3.17 -11.38 9.36
CA GLY A 40 -3.34 -10.08 10.01
C GLY A 40 -2.02 -9.43 10.45
N GLN A 41 -0.94 -9.67 9.70
CA GLN A 41 0.38 -9.15 10.07
C GLN A 41 0.55 -7.68 9.66
N PRO A 42 1.23 -6.87 10.49
CA PRO A 42 1.40 -5.47 10.20
C PRO A 42 2.41 -5.23 9.08
N VAL A 43 2.21 -4.11 8.39
CA VAL A 43 3.09 -3.57 7.35
C VAL A 43 3.70 -2.28 7.88
N SER A 44 5.02 -2.16 7.78
CA SER A 44 5.75 -0.99 8.27
C SER A 44 5.55 0.23 7.37
N LEU A 45 5.63 1.44 7.93
CA LEU A 45 5.47 2.65 7.12
C LEU A 45 6.61 2.84 6.14
N ALA A 46 7.83 2.47 6.54
CA ALA A 46 8.99 2.48 5.66
C ALA A 46 8.75 1.61 4.41
N ASN A 47 8.13 0.43 4.59
CA ASN A 47 7.85 -0.49 3.50
C ASN A 47 6.76 0.05 2.57
N LEU A 48 5.71 0.67 3.11
CA LEU A 48 4.66 1.31 2.31
C LEU A 48 5.22 2.48 1.49
N LYS A 49 6.09 3.32 2.08
CA LYS A 49 6.78 4.41 1.38
C LYS A 49 7.65 3.88 0.23
N ALA A 50 8.41 2.80 0.46
CA ALA A 50 9.25 2.20 -0.56
C ALA A 50 8.44 1.62 -1.72
N MET A 51 7.38 0.86 -1.43
CA MET A 51 6.46 0.33 -2.44
C MET A 51 5.81 1.46 -3.25
N TYR A 52 5.37 2.53 -2.58
CA TYR A 52 4.77 3.68 -3.25
C TYR A 52 5.78 4.42 -4.16
N SER A 53 7.05 4.50 -3.77
CA SER A 53 8.10 5.07 -4.62
C SER A 53 8.31 4.27 -5.90
N ILE A 54 8.30 2.93 -5.80
CA ILE A 54 8.38 2.03 -6.97
C ILE A 54 7.15 2.24 -7.85
N ALA A 55 5.94 2.20 -7.28
CA ALA A 55 4.71 2.42 -8.03
C ALA A 55 4.70 3.79 -8.74
N LYS A 56 5.17 4.85 -8.06
CA LYS A 56 5.27 6.20 -8.63
C LYS A 56 6.29 6.29 -9.78
N LYS A 57 7.42 5.59 -9.68
CA LYS A 57 8.43 5.50 -10.76
C LYS A 57 7.81 4.95 -12.05
N TYR A 58 6.91 3.98 -11.93
CA TYR A 58 6.22 3.36 -13.07
C TYR A 58 4.84 3.97 -13.38
N ASP A 59 4.46 5.07 -12.73
CA ASP A 59 3.12 5.70 -12.83
C ASP A 59 1.97 4.69 -12.63
N ILE A 60 2.13 3.76 -11.68
CA ILE A 60 1.12 2.75 -11.33
C ILE A 60 0.27 3.27 -10.16
N PRO A 61 -1.07 3.28 -10.28
CA PRO A 61 -1.95 3.63 -9.18
C PRO A 61 -1.81 2.65 -8.01
N VAL A 62 -1.73 3.16 -6.79
CA VAL A 62 -1.72 2.35 -5.56
C VAL A 62 -3.03 2.56 -4.81
N VAL A 63 -3.77 1.47 -4.59
CA VAL A 63 -5.02 1.44 -3.84
C VAL A 63 -4.78 0.75 -2.50
N MET A 64 -5.12 1.40 -1.40
CA MET A 64 -4.92 0.86 -0.05
C MET A 64 -6.19 0.18 0.43
N ASP A 65 -6.15 -1.15 0.58
CA ASP A 65 -7.18 -1.88 1.29
C ASP A 65 -6.98 -1.64 2.79
N SER A 66 -7.87 -0.82 3.33
CA SER A 66 -7.77 -0.22 4.66
C SER A 66 -8.72 -0.86 5.67
N ALA A 67 -9.23 -2.08 5.43
CA ALA A 67 -10.19 -2.74 6.32
C ALA A 67 -9.74 -2.82 7.79
N ARG A 68 -8.42 -2.95 8.03
CA ARG A 68 -7.80 -3.02 9.37
C ARG A 68 -6.71 -1.96 9.58
N PHE A 69 -6.89 -0.78 9.01
CA PHE A 69 -5.87 0.28 9.08
C PHE A 69 -5.53 0.70 10.51
N ALA A 70 -6.53 0.74 11.41
CA ALA A 70 -6.36 1.16 12.80
C ALA A 70 -5.48 0.18 13.59
N GLU A 71 -5.64 -1.13 13.36
CA GLU A 71 -4.78 -2.16 13.95
C GLU A 71 -3.35 -2.04 13.42
N ASN A 72 -3.18 -1.80 12.12
CA ASN A 72 -1.85 -1.60 11.54
C ASN A 72 -1.16 -0.36 12.13
N ALA A 73 -1.89 0.76 12.26
CA ALA A 73 -1.38 1.99 12.86
C ALA A 73 -0.99 1.81 14.34
N TYR A 74 -1.76 1.01 15.08
CA TYR A 74 -1.41 0.65 16.45
C TYR A 74 -0.10 -0.15 16.53
N PHE A 75 0.10 -1.14 15.63
CA PHE A 75 1.36 -1.88 15.57
C PHE A 75 2.53 -1.01 15.15
N ILE A 76 2.34 -0.09 14.20
CA ILE A 76 3.35 0.90 13.78
C ILE A 76 3.77 1.73 14.99
N LYS A 77 2.83 2.32 15.72
CA LYS A 77 3.13 3.11 16.92
C LYS A 77 3.89 2.32 18.00
N GLN A 78 3.57 1.03 18.15
CA GLN A 78 4.19 0.17 19.15
C GLN A 78 5.58 -0.33 18.75
N ARG A 79 5.80 -0.60 17.46
CA ARG A 79 6.98 -1.35 16.95
C ARG A 79 7.96 -0.48 16.16
N GLU A 80 7.52 0.60 15.50
CA GLU A 80 8.39 1.58 14.85
C GLU A 80 8.68 2.74 15.82
N ALA A 81 9.94 2.81 16.28
CA ALA A 81 10.38 3.87 17.20
C ALA A 81 10.18 5.29 16.65
N GLU A 82 10.26 5.47 15.33
CA GLU A 82 10.07 6.75 14.64
C GLU A 82 8.65 7.33 14.84
N TYR A 83 7.63 6.47 14.98
CA TYR A 83 6.23 6.88 15.07
C TYR A 83 5.63 6.69 16.48
N LYS A 84 6.47 6.42 17.49
CA LYS A 84 6.03 6.15 18.86
C LYS A 84 5.23 7.29 19.47
N ASP A 85 5.61 8.53 19.17
CA ASP A 85 4.99 9.75 19.71
C ASP A 85 3.83 10.26 18.83
N TRP A 86 3.58 9.62 17.70
CA TRP A 86 2.51 10.04 16.79
C TRP A 86 1.14 9.55 17.27
N THR A 87 0.09 10.27 16.91
CA THR A 87 -1.29 9.80 17.09
C THR A 87 -1.67 8.81 15.97
N ILE A 88 -2.69 7.99 16.21
CA ILE A 88 -3.16 7.02 15.21
C ILE A 88 -3.67 7.74 13.96
N GLU A 89 -4.27 8.91 14.13
CA GLU A 89 -4.68 9.80 13.04
C GLU A 89 -3.47 10.25 12.21
N GLN A 90 -2.35 10.63 12.84
CA GLN A 90 -1.14 11.03 12.11
C GLN A 90 -0.51 9.87 11.34
N ILE A 91 -0.62 8.64 11.86
CA ILE A 91 -0.14 7.41 11.21
C ILE A 91 -1.06 6.98 10.05
N HIS A 92 -2.22 7.61 9.87
CA HIS A 92 -3.17 7.23 8.83
C HIS A 92 -2.55 7.34 7.42
N PRO A 93 -2.59 6.28 6.60
CA PRO A 93 -2.07 6.29 5.22
C PRO A 93 -2.49 7.47 4.35
N ARG A 94 -3.72 7.99 4.53
CA ARG A 94 -4.21 9.18 3.82
C ARG A 94 -3.38 10.42 4.16
N ASN A 95 -3.07 10.61 5.43
CA ASN A 95 -2.29 11.75 5.91
C ASN A 95 -0.82 11.66 5.48
N LEU A 96 -0.35 10.46 5.18
CA LEU A 96 1.00 10.18 4.72
C LEU A 96 1.15 10.14 3.20
N GLN A 97 0.08 10.43 2.44
CA GLN A 97 0.07 10.46 0.97
C GLN A 97 0.62 9.18 0.30
N ILE A 98 0.55 8.04 0.99
CA ILE A 98 1.07 6.73 0.54
C ILE A 98 0.04 5.90 -0.23
N CYS A 99 -1.03 6.52 -0.71
CA CYS A 99 -2.12 5.88 -1.43
C CYS A 99 -2.87 6.93 -2.27
N ARG A 100 -3.41 6.52 -3.41
CA ARG A 100 -4.51 7.23 -4.08
C ARG A 100 -5.80 6.46 -3.84
N TYR A 101 -6.89 7.14 -3.50
CA TYR A 101 -8.16 6.42 -3.36
C TYR A 101 -8.60 5.90 -4.72
N ALA A 102 -9.43 4.86 -4.74
CA ALA A 102 -10.02 4.33 -5.96
C ALA A 102 -10.62 5.44 -6.86
N GLY A 103 -11.23 6.47 -6.26
CA GLY A 103 -11.75 7.64 -6.98
C GLY A 103 -10.70 8.61 -7.53
N ASP A 104 -9.45 8.57 -7.05
CA ASP A 104 -8.33 9.38 -7.56
C ASP A 104 -7.57 8.67 -8.70
N VAL A 105 -7.95 7.42 -9.02
CA VAL A 105 -7.38 6.67 -10.14
C VAL A 105 -7.97 7.24 -11.43
N ARG A 106 -7.11 7.58 -12.41
CA ARG A 106 -7.55 8.18 -13.68
C ARG A 106 -8.65 7.33 -14.34
N GLN A 107 -9.80 7.96 -14.62
CA GLN A 107 -10.96 7.35 -15.30
C GLN A 107 -10.55 6.54 -16.53
N GLU A 108 -9.62 7.07 -17.33
CA GLU A 108 -9.07 6.43 -18.54
C GLU A 108 -8.46 5.05 -18.30
N ARG A 109 -7.87 4.82 -17.11
CA ARG A 109 -7.34 3.50 -16.72
C ARG A 109 -8.45 2.58 -16.21
N CYS A 110 -9.45 3.10 -15.47
CA CYS A 110 -10.62 2.32 -15.07
C CYS A 110 -11.39 1.79 -16.29
N ASP A 111 -11.57 2.63 -17.31
CA ASP A 111 -12.24 2.28 -18.57
C ASP A 111 -11.44 1.24 -19.37
N ARG A 112 -10.11 1.40 -19.44
CA ARG A 112 -9.22 0.46 -20.14
C ARG A 112 -9.29 -0.96 -19.57
N TYR A 113 -9.46 -1.10 -18.26
CA TYR A 113 -9.47 -2.38 -17.57
C TYR A 113 -10.88 -2.86 -17.14
N ARG A 114 -11.96 -2.23 -17.62
CA ARG A 114 -13.37 -2.60 -17.31
C ARG A 114 -13.69 -2.62 -15.81
N TRP A 115 -13.18 -1.65 -15.04
CA TRP A 115 -13.48 -1.52 -13.62
C TRP A 115 -14.78 -0.74 -13.39
N ALA A 116 -15.93 -1.42 -13.51
CA ALA A 116 -17.25 -0.82 -13.29
C ALA A 116 -17.56 -0.47 -11.81
N ALA A 117 -16.69 -0.84 -10.85
CA ALA A 117 -16.97 -0.75 -9.42
C ALA A 117 -16.25 0.37 -8.65
N CYS A 118 -15.40 1.18 -9.31
CA CYS A 118 -14.62 2.23 -8.63
C CYS A 118 -15.21 3.65 -8.71
N CYS A 119 -16.25 3.89 -9.51
CA CYS A 119 -16.79 5.23 -9.79
C CYS A 119 -18.15 5.53 -9.14
N ALA A 120 -18.48 4.91 -8.00
CA ALA A 120 -19.67 5.27 -7.22
C ALA A 120 -19.28 6.10 -5.99
#